data_AF-A0A9W5B1J5-F1
#
_entry.id   AF-A0A9W5B1J5-F1
#
_cell.length_a   1.000
_cell.length_b   1.000
_cell.length_c   1.000
_cell.angle_alpha   90.00
_cell.angle_beta   90.00
_cell.angle_gamma   90.00
#
_symmetry.space_group_name_H-M   'P 1'
#
loop_
_entity.id
_entity.type
_entity.pdbx_description
1 polymer ?
#
loop_
_entity_poly.entity_id
_entity_poly.type
_entity_poly.pdbx_seq_one_letter_code
_entity_poly.pdbx_strand_id
1 'polypeptide(L)'
;MVPVMALVLQALQGSDGLWSHLGSTVLWTALPDTAILLAGVGLLAGIVGTCAAWLVTAYDFPGRKILEWALLLPLAMPTYIVAYAYLDILHPIGPVQGAIRWLLGYSSPREFRLPDIRSMTGCIVLLGFVLFPYVYIPVRAMFLTQAGNLLEAARTLGVSRGAAFFKVAVPLARPAIAVGVSLALMEALNDIGASEFLGVRTLTVSVYTTWVTKSDLPGAAQIALSMLFIVVALVALERWARRKQRYAVSAQKSRQLEPLRLNGLKGWAAFLLGSLPVLIGFMAPASYLVTEAWKRFRFNGLSPRFADEALNTIVFAGVATVITLILGLVVAYTMRLAPGRLSLWSYRLSTVGYAAPGTVIAIGVLIALGGFDRFVDETMRDWFGISTGLIFIGSGAALIYAYSARFLTIAAGGVDAGLSRIPQSFDHASRTLGRSATQTFRHVHLPLSKASLAAAALLIFVDCVKELPATLLLRPLNFETFATHLYGEAARGTYEEAAIAALAIVVIGMLPVMQLARIGRRKN
;
A
#
# COMPACT_ATOMS: atom_id res chain seq x y z
N MET A 1 -0.08 4.17 19.89
CA MET A 1 0.90 3.64 20.87
C MET A 1 0.31 2.52 21.71
N VAL A 2 -0.96 2.60 22.13
CA VAL A 2 -1.63 1.53 22.89
C VAL A 2 -1.41 0.12 22.31
N PRO A 3 -1.57 -0.15 20.99
CA PRO A 3 -1.33 -1.49 20.44
C PRO A 3 0.12 -1.98 20.60
N VAL A 4 1.09 -1.08 20.44
CA VAL A 4 2.52 -1.41 20.59
C VAL A 4 2.83 -1.75 22.05
N MET A 5 2.26 -0.99 22.98
CA MET A 5 2.45 -1.24 24.42
C MET A 5 1.82 -2.57 24.84
N ALA A 6 0.63 -2.88 24.30
CA ALA A 6 -0.03 -4.16 24.52
C ALA A 6 0.79 -5.34 23.97
N LEU A 7 1.42 -5.20 22.79
CA LEU A 7 2.34 -6.20 22.26
C LEU A 7 3.54 -6.44 23.19
N VAL A 8 4.14 -5.39 23.74
CA VAL A 8 5.25 -5.51 24.69
C VAL A 8 4.82 -6.30 25.92
N LEU A 9 3.66 -5.97 26.51
CA LEU A 9 3.14 -6.67 27.68
C LEU A 9 2.83 -8.14 27.38
N GLN A 10 2.24 -8.43 26.21
CA GLN A 10 1.93 -9.80 25.80
C GLN A 10 3.18 -10.63 25.52
N ALA A 11 4.20 -10.02 24.91
CA ALA A 11 5.46 -10.69 24.61
C ALA A 11 6.22 -11.12 25.88
N LEU A 12 5.99 -10.45 27.01
CA LEU A 12 6.57 -10.79 28.31
C LEU A 12 5.87 -11.99 28.98
N GLN A 13 4.67 -12.39 28.53
CA GLN A 13 3.93 -13.53 29.06
C GLN A 13 4.35 -14.87 28.42
N GLY A 14 5.37 -14.88 27.55
CA GLY A 14 5.89 -16.11 26.95
C GLY A 14 6.61 -16.99 27.97
N SER A 15 6.65 -18.31 27.71
CA SER A 15 7.37 -19.26 28.56
C SER A 15 8.89 -19.07 28.54
N ASP A 16 9.56 -19.52 29.59
CA ASP A 16 11.03 -19.55 29.64
C ASP A 16 11.59 -20.34 28.45
N GLY A 17 12.49 -19.72 27.68
CA GLY A 17 13.08 -20.31 26.48
C GLY A 17 12.29 -20.13 25.18
N LEU A 18 11.09 -19.51 25.21
CA LEU A 18 10.32 -19.21 23.99
C LEU A 18 11.10 -18.33 23.02
N TRP A 19 11.81 -17.31 23.53
CA TRP A 19 12.67 -16.44 22.72
C TRP A 19 13.81 -17.21 22.03
N SER A 20 14.48 -18.13 22.74
CA SER A 20 15.53 -18.96 22.15
C SER A 20 14.97 -19.91 21.11
N HIS A 21 13.80 -20.50 21.37
CA HIS A 21 13.13 -21.41 20.45
C HIS A 21 12.67 -20.69 19.17
N LEU A 22 12.05 -19.51 19.30
CA LEU A 22 11.64 -18.68 18.16
C LEU A 22 12.86 -18.19 17.38
N GLY A 23 13.93 -17.80 18.08
CA GLY A 23 15.21 -17.44 17.48
C GLY A 23 15.77 -18.55 16.59
N SER A 24 15.80 -19.78 17.09
CA SER A 24 16.38 -20.93 16.38
C SER A 24 15.46 -21.52 15.30
N THR A 25 14.14 -21.33 15.38
CA THR A 25 13.18 -22.00 14.48
C THR A 25 12.51 -21.03 13.50
N VAL A 26 11.79 -20.03 14.01
CA VAL A 26 10.95 -19.14 13.21
C VAL A 26 11.75 -17.98 12.64
N LEU A 27 12.51 -17.28 13.47
CA LEU A 27 13.28 -16.11 13.02
C LEU A 27 14.41 -16.49 12.07
N TRP A 28 15.07 -17.63 12.30
CA TRP A 28 16.15 -18.11 11.43
C TRP A 28 15.69 -18.38 9.98
N THR A 29 14.43 -18.75 9.79
CA THR A 29 13.87 -19.02 8.46
C THR A 29 13.16 -17.79 7.88
N ALA A 30 12.37 -17.08 8.69
CA ALA A 30 11.57 -15.96 8.24
C ALA A 30 12.38 -14.68 7.98
N LEU A 31 13.47 -14.45 8.71
CA LEU A 31 14.32 -13.26 8.49
C LEU A 31 15.01 -13.28 7.13
N PRO A 32 15.71 -14.37 6.72
CA PRO A 32 16.30 -14.44 5.37
C PRO A 32 15.25 -14.35 4.27
N ASP A 33 14.14 -15.09 4.38
CA ASP A 33 13.08 -15.09 3.37
C ASP A 33 12.49 -13.67 3.20
N THR A 34 12.23 -12.97 4.31
CA THR A 34 11.78 -11.57 4.28
C THR A 34 12.85 -10.65 3.68
N ALA A 35 14.11 -10.77 4.07
CA ALA A 35 15.19 -9.93 3.56
C ALA A 35 15.40 -10.11 2.05
N ILE A 36 15.38 -11.36 1.56
CA ILE A 36 15.50 -11.70 0.13
C ILE A 36 14.31 -11.11 -0.64
N LEU A 37 13.09 -11.28 -0.13
CA LEU A 37 11.88 -10.73 -0.73
C LEU A 37 11.98 -9.20 -0.86
N LEU A 38 12.32 -8.52 0.24
CA LEU A 38 12.44 -7.05 0.25
C LEU A 38 13.55 -6.56 -0.66
N ALA A 39 14.72 -7.19 -0.66
CA ALA A 39 15.81 -6.81 -1.55
C ALA A 39 15.40 -6.98 -3.02
N GLY A 40 14.75 -8.10 -3.37
CA GLY A 40 14.27 -8.37 -4.72
C GLY A 40 13.18 -7.40 -5.16
N VAL A 41 12.14 -7.20 -4.34
CA VAL A 41 11.03 -6.27 -4.64
C VAL A 41 11.54 -4.84 -4.74
N GLY A 42 12.38 -4.40 -3.80
CA GLY A 42 12.96 -3.05 -3.81
C GLY A 42 13.82 -2.78 -5.04
N LEU A 43 14.64 -3.76 -5.46
CA LEU A 43 15.43 -3.66 -6.69
C LEU A 43 14.54 -3.60 -7.93
N LEU A 44 13.58 -4.52 -8.05
CA LEU A 44 12.72 -4.61 -9.23
C LEU A 44 11.81 -3.38 -9.35
N ALA A 45 11.10 -3.02 -8.27
CA ALA A 45 10.25 -1.83 -8.22
C ALA A 45 11.06 -0.55 -8.47
N GLY A 46 12.28 -0.48 -7.89
CA GLY A 46 13.22 0.62 -8.08
C GLY A 46 13.62 0.82 -9.54
N ILE A 47 14.05 -0.26 -10.21
CA ILE A 47 14.45 -0.25 -11.61
C ILE A 47 13.25 0.06 -12.50
N VAL A 48 12.16 -0.70 -12.38
CA VAL A 48 10.98 -0.57 -13.24
C VAL A 48 10.36 0.83 -13.08
N GLY A 49 10.17 1.30 -11.85
CA GLY A 49 9.59 2.62 -11.59
C GLY A 49 10.46 3.77 -12.08
N THR A 50 11.78 3.69 -11.89
CA THR A 50 12.72 4.73 -12.36
C THR A 50 12.80 4.76 -13.88
N CYS A 51 12.92 3.59 -14.52
CA CYS A 51 12.98 3.49 -15.98
C CYS A 51 11.67 3.92 -16.63
N ALA A 52 10.52 3.50 -16.09
CA ALA A 52 9.21 3.92 -16.59
C ALA A 52 9.00 5.43 -16.42
N ALA A 53 9.41 6.01 -15.29
CA ALA A 53 9.36 7.46 -15.07
C ALA A 53 10.22 8.18 -16.11
N TRP A 54 11.47 7.76 -16.30
CA TRP A 54 12.37 8.36 -17.28
C TRP A 54 11.82 8.25 -18.70
N LEU A 55 11.31 7.09 -19.09
CA LEU A 55 10.79 6.82 -20.43
C LEU A 55 9.69 7.83 -20.81
N VAL A 56 8.69 8.03 -19.95
CA VAL A 56 7.57 8.93 -20.24
C VAL A 56 7.87 10.41 -20.01
N THR A 57 8.96 10.74 -19.31
CA THR A 57 9.42 12.15 -19.15
C THR A 57 10.40 12.57 -20.23
N ALA A 58 11.33 11.71 -20.62
CA ALA A 58 12.47 12.06 -21.47
C ALA A 58 12.21 11.90 -22.96
N TYR A 59 11.22 11.08 -23.33
CA TYR A 59 10.90 10.75 -24.71
C TYR A 59 9.44 11.03 -25.03
N ASP A 60 9.18 11.38 -26.28
CA ASP A 60 7.85 11.55 -26.85
C ASP A 60 7.64 10.48 -27.93
N PHE A 61 6.65 9.62 -27.74
CA PHE A 61 6.41 8.45 -28.60
C PHE A 61 4.90 8.11 -28.65
N PRO A 62 4.43 7.34 -29.65
CA PRO A 62 3.02 6.98 -29.77
C PRO A 62 2.48 6.34 -28.48
N GLY A 63 1.32 6.81 -28.00
CA GLY A 63 0.70 6.26 -26.78
C GLY A 63 1.30 6.73 -25.45
N ARG A 64 2.33 7.60 -25.44
CA ARG A 64 2.94 8.16 -24.21
C ARG A 64 1.91 8.71 -23.23
N LYS A 65 0.97 9.55 -23.70
CA LYS A 65 -0.07 10.16 -22.86
C LYS A 65 -0.99 9.12 -22.20
N ILE A 66 -1.12 7.94 -22.80
CA ILE A 66 -1.86 6.82 -22.21
C ILE A 66 -1.00 6.17 -21.11
N LEU A 67 0.26 5.86 -21.42
CA LEU A 67 1.17 5.25 -20.46
C LEU A 67 1.41 6.11 -19.22
N GLU A 68 1.45 7.44 -19.33
CA GLU A 68 1.65 8.34 -18.19
C GLU A 68 0.67 8.12 -17.03
N TRP A 69 -0.59 7.78 -17.31
CA TRP A 69 -1.55 7.45 -16.27
C TRP A 69 -1.76 5.95 -16.12
N ALA A 70 -1.59 5.16 -17.19
CA ALA A 70 -1.72 3.71 -17.12
C ALA A 70 -0.66 3.05 -16.21
N LEU A 71 0.53 3.66 -16.10
CA LEU A 71 1.58 3.24 -15.14
C LEU A 71 1.17 3.37 -13.67
N LEU A 72 0.05 4.04 -13.37
CA LEU A 72 -0.52 4.11 -12.02
C LEU A 72 -1.54 2.99 -11.75
N LEU A 73 -2.04 2.32 -12.79
CA LEU A 73 -3.09 1.29 -12.66
C LEU A 73 -2.72 0.12 -11.74
N PRO A 74 -1.47 -0.37 -11.71
CA PRO A 74 -1.11 -1.46 -10.79
C PRO A 74 -1.36 -1.16 -9.30
N LEU A 75 -1.44 0.12 -8.89
CA LEU A 75 -1.83 0.47 -7.51
C LEU A 75 -3.26 0.07 -7.13
N ALA A 76 -4.12 -0.12 -8.13
CA ALA A 76 -5.49 -0.58 -7.94
C ALA A 76 -5.55 -2.09 -7.64
N MET A 77 -4.49 -2.84 -7.94
CA MET A 77 -4.42 -4.27 -7.76
C MET A 77 -3.83 -4.62 -6.39
N PRO A 78 -4.60 -5.28 -5.51
CA PRO A 78 -4.02 -5.88 -4.32
C PRO A 78 -3.09 -7.03 -4.73
N THR A 79 -1.95 -7.15 -4.04
CA THR A 79 -0.91 -8.15 -4.30
C THR A 79 -1.44 -9.58 -4.26
N TYR A 80 -2.31 -9.90 -3.29
CA TYR A 80 -2.91 -11.24 -3.17
C TYR A 80 -3.80 -11.60 -4.36
N ILE A 81 -4.57 -10.65 -4.90
CA ILE A 81 -5.38 -10.86 -6.10
C ILE A 81 -4.48 -11.20 -7.30
N VAL A 82 -3.37 -10.47 -7.45
CA VAL A 82 -2.41 -10.71 -8.52
C VAL A 82 -1.77 -12.08 -8.38
N ALA A 83 -1.39 -12.50 -7.16
CA ALA A 83 -0.86 -13.84 -6.92
C ALA A 83 -1.85 -14.94 -7.32
N TYR A 84 -3.13 -14.79 -6.98
CA TYR A 84 -4.18 -15.76 -7.34
C TYR A 84 -4.38 -15.82 -8.86
N ALA A 85 -4.50 -14.66 -9.51
CA ALA A 85 -4.64 -14.60 -10.97
C ALA A 85 -3.44 -15.21 -11.69
N TYR A 86 -2.22 -14.91 -11.26
CA TYR A 86 -1.01 -15.42 -11.90
C TYR A 86 -0.77 -16.91 -11.70
N LEU A 87 -1.30 -17.50 -10.63
CA LEU A 87 -1.26 -18.95 -10.45
C LEU A 87 -1.96 -19.66 -11.61
N ASP A 88 -3.15 -19.19 -12.00
CA ASP A 88 -3.91 -19.75 -13.10
C ASP A 88 -3.36 -19.37 -14.46
N ILE A 89 -3.03 -18.09 -14.65
CA ILE A 89 -2.50 -17.59 -15.93
C ILE A 89 -1.24 -18.38 -16.33
N LEU A 90 -0.37 -18.66 -15.36
CA LEU A 90 0.88 -19.39 -15.54
C LEU A 90 0.78 -20.86 -15.13
N HIS A 91 -0.40 -21.38 -14.84
CA HIS A 91 -0.56 -22.79 -14.52
C HIS A 91 -0.08 -23.65 -15.70
N PRO A 92 0.42 -24.90 -15.50
CA PRO A 92 0.83 -25.74 -16.62
C PRO A 92 -0.28 -25.93 -17.65
N ILE A 93 -1.56 -26.03 -17.27
CA ILE A 93 -2.68 -26.06 -18.22
C ILE A 93 -3.33 -24.69 -18.47
N GLY A 94 -2.71 -23.63 -17.95
CA GLY A 94 -3.16 -22.25 -18.08
C GLY A 94 -2.92 -21.66 -19.47
N PRO A 95 -3.49 -20.47 -19.74
CA PRO A 95 -3.50 -19.86 -21.07
C PRO A 95 -2.10 -19.54 -21.59
N VAL A 96 -1.18 -19.08 -20.73
CA VAL A 96 0.17 -18.70 -21.18
C VAL A 96 1.01 -19.91 -21.54
N GLN A 97 1.11 -20.90 -20.64
CA GLN A 97 1.87 -22.11 -20.93
C GLN A 97 1.23 -22.93 -22.07
N GLY A 98 -0.10 -22.96 -22.15
CA GLY A 98 -0.82 -23.57 -23.27
C GLY A 98 -0.49 -22.93 -24.61
N ALA A 99 -0.49 -21.59 -24.69
CA ALA A 99 -0.13 -20.88 -25.91
C ALA A 99 1.34 -21.11 -26.31
N ILE A 100 2.27 -21.10 -25.35
CA ILE A 100 3.68 -21.39 -25.61
C ILE A 100 3.85 -22.84 -26.11
N ARG A 101 3.19 -23.81 -25.48
CA ARG A 101 3.24 -25.21 -25.92
C ARG A 101 2.70 -25.37 -27.33
N TRP A 102 1.56 -24.76 -27.64
CA TRP A 102 0.99 -24.79 -28.98
C TRP A 102 1.95 -24.20 -30.02
N LEU A 103 2.61 -23.09 -29.70
CA LEU A 103 3.57 -22.42 -30.59
C LEU A 103 4.84 -23.26 -30.82
N LEU A 104 5.29 -24.00 -29.80
CA LEU A 104 6.48 -24.86 -29.86
C LEU A 104 6.18 -26.28 -30.36
N GLY A 105 4.91 -26.63 -30.60
CA GLY A 105 4.49 -27.96 -31.05
C GLY A 105 4.46 -29.03 -29.95
N TYR A 106 4.46 -28.64 -28.67
CA TYR A 106 4.36 -29.59 -27.54
C TYR A 106 2.91 -29.98 -27.26
N SER A 107 2.69 -31.27 -27.03
CA SER A 107 1.34 -31.83 -26.83
C SER A 107 0.97 -31.95 -25.35
N SER A 108 1.97 -32.15 -24.49
CA SER A 108 1.77 -32.41 -23.06
C SER A 108 2.44 -31.37 -22.16
N PRO A 109 1.82 -30.99 -21.01
CA PRO A 109 2.49 -30.24 -19.95
C PRO A 109 3.74 -30.90 -19.37
N ARG A 110 3.95 -32.21 -19.63
CA ARG A 110 5.17 -32.91 -19.21
C ARG A 110 6.37 -32.58 -20.10
N GLU A 111 6.14 -32.20 -21.35
CA GLU A 111 7.19 -31.87 -22.32
C GLU A 111 7.74 -30.46 -22.12
N PHE A 112 6.89 -29.54 -21.67
CA PHE A 112 7.27 -28.16 -21.38
C PHE A 112 6.49 -27.61 -20.18
N ARG A 113 7.23 -27.12 -19.19
CA ARG A 113 6.70 -26.46 -18.00
C ARG A 113 7.62 -25.30 -17.60
N LEU A 114 7.04 -24.12 -17.42
CA LEU A 114 7.76 -22.98 -16.82
C LEU A 114 8.01 -23.21 -15.32
N PRO A 115 9.01 -22.54 -14.71
CA PRO A 115 9.22 -22.57 -13.27
C PRO A 115 7.95 -22.24 -12.50
N ASP A 116 7.76 -22.88 -11.35
CA ASP A 116 6.58 -22.66 -10.53
C ASP A 116 6.52 -21.22 -9.99
N ILE A 117 5.36 -20.59 -10.16
CA ILE A 117 5.12 -19.24 -9.67
C ILE A 117 5.02 -19.20 -8.15
N ARG A 118 4.67 -20.33 -7.49
CA ARG A 118 4.75 -20.51 -6.03
C ARG A 118 6.21 -20.64 -5.58
N SER A 119 6.91 -19.52 -5.65
CA SER A 119 8.32 -19.42 -5.31
C SER A 119 8.67 -18.00 -4.87
N MET A 120 9.82 -17.85 -4.19
CA MET A 120 10.40 -16.54 -3.84
C MET A 120 10.54 -15.64 -5.07
N THR A 121 11.02 -16.18 -6.19
CA THR A 121 11.17 -15.43 -7.44
C THR A 121 9.82 -14.95 -7.97
N GLY A 122 8.79 -15.82 -7.95
CA GLY A 122 7.44 -15.44 -8.34
C GLY A 122 6.90 -14.30 -7.47
N CYS A 123 7.09 -14.39 -6.15
CA CYS A 123 6.68 -13.35 -5.21
C CYS A 123 7.40 -12.01 -5.51
N ILE A 124 8.72 -12.02 -5.70
CA ILE A 124 9.51 -10.83 -6.05
C ILE A 124 9.01 -10.17 -7.34
N VAL A 125 8.78 -10.98 -8.38
CA VAL A 125 8.35 -10.48 -9.70
C VAL A 125 6.97 -9.84 -9.59
N LEU A 126 6.00 -10.56 -9.01
CA LEU A 126 4.62 -10.08 -8.92
C LEU A 126 4.52 -8.84 -8.03
N LEU A 127 5.09 -8.85 -6.83
CA LEU A 127 5.08 -7.68 -5.95
C LEU A 127 5.84 -6.51 -6.57
N GLY A 128 6.99 -6.74 -7.23
CA GLY A 128 7.74 -5.66 -7.87
C GLY A 128 6.97 -4.96 -8.99
N PHE A 129 6.24 -5.72 -9.83
CA PHE A 129 5.40 -5.14 -10.90
C PHE A 129 4.09 -4.52 -10.40
N VAL A 130 3.60 -4.91 -9.22
CA VAL A 130 2.44 -4.26 -8.59
C VAL A 130 2.85 -2.99 -7.85
N LEU A 131 4.02 -3.01 -7.18
CA LEU A 131 4.46 -1.95 -6.27
C LEU A 131 5.41 -0.92 -6.90
N PHE A 132 5.88 -1.10 -8.15
CA PHE A 132 6.68 -0.07 -8.82
C PHE A 132 6.04 1.33 -8.91
N PRO A 133 4.70 1.51 -8.93
CA PRO A 133 4.14 2.85 -9.02
C PRO A 133 4.49 3.74 -7.81
N TYR A 134 4.76 3.14 -6.63
CA TYR A 134 5.27 3.86 -5.46
C TYR A 134 6.63 4.54 -5.73
N VAL A 135 7.44 3.98 -6.64
CA VAL A 135 8.69 4.57 -7.13
C VAL A 135 8.43 5.53 -8.29
N TYR A 136 7.60 5.13 -9.24
CA TYR A 136 7.30 5.92 -10.44
C TYR A 136 6.82 7.33 -10.12
N ILE A 137 5.87 7.49 -9.19
CA ILE A 137 5.23 8.77 -8.86
C ILE A 137 6.26 9.82 -8.38
N PRO A 138 7.02 9.60 -7.29
CA PRO A 138 7.98 10.58 -6.80
C PRO A 138 9.15 10.79 -7.76
N VAL A 139 9.62 9.74 -8.45
CA VAL A 139 10.73 9.87 -9.41
C VAL A 139 10.32 10.69 -10.63
N ARG A 140 9.11 10.49 -11.16
CA ARG A 140 8.57 11.30 -12.26
C ARG A 140 8.42 12.76 -11.84
N ALA A 141 7.91 13.03 -10.63
CA ALA A 141 7.81 14.38 -10.10
C ALA A 141 9.18 15.08 -10.04
N MET A 142 10.23 14.38 -9.62
CA MET A 142 11.60 14.90 -9.64
C MET A 142 12.13 15.18 -11.04
N PHE A 143 11.95 14.25 -11.99
CA PHE A 143 12.39 14.47 -13.38
C PHE A 143 11.70 15.67 -14.04
N LEU A 144 10.42 15.90 -13.74
CA LEU A 144 9.67 17.04 -14.27
C LEU A 144 10.08 18.40 -13.66
N THR A 145 10.62 18.40 -12.43
CA THR A 145 10.85 19.64 -11.66
C THR A 145 12.32 20.03 -11.47
N GLN A 146 13.28 19.11 -11.63
CA GLN A 146 14.69 19.37 -11.32
C GLN A 146 15.68 19.02 -12.44
N ALA A 147 15.26 18.28 -13.47
CA ALA A 147 16.23 17.69 -14.40
C ALA A 147 16.57 18.55 -15.64
N GLY A 148 15.72 19.52 -16.03
CA GLY A 148 15.87 20.25 -17.32
C GLY A 148 17.22 20.96 -17.48
N ASN A 149 17.51 21.94 -16.62
CA ASN A 149 18.71 22.77 -16.74
C ASN A 149 20.01 21.98 -16.57
N LEU A 150 20.05 21.01 -15.64
CA LEU A 150 21.23 20.19 -15.38
C LEU A 150 21.50 19.18 -16.53
N LEU A 151 20.45 18.63 -17.13
CA LEU A 151 20.59 17.73 -18.28
C LEU A 151 21.02 18.49 -19.53
N GLU A 152 20.53 19.71 -19.75
CA GLU A 152 21.01 20.56 -20.84
C GLU A 152 22.48 20.94 -20.67
N ALA A 153 22.89 21.37 -19.47
CA ALA A 153 24.29 21.66 -19.16
C ALA A 153 25.20 20.46 -19.40
N ALA A 154 24.78 19.26 -18.97
CA ALA A 154 25.51 18.03 -19.22
C ALA A 154 25.65 17.73 -20.73
N ARG A 155 24.62 18.02 -21.54
CA ARG A 155 24.69 17.87 -22.99
C ARG A 155 25.66 18.86 -23.63
N THR A 156 25.70 20.11 -23.17
CA THR A 156 26.68 21.11 -23.64
C THR A 156 28.12 20.68 -23.33
N LEU A 157 28.32 19.94 -22.23
CA LEU A 157 29.60 19.32 -21.86
C LEU A 157 29.91 18.00 -22.60
N GLY A 158 29.15 17.66 -23.65
CA GLY A 158 29.39 16.47 -24.48
C GLY A 158 28.87 15.15 -23.91
N VAL A 159 28.08 15.17 -22.83
CA VAL A 159 27.52 13.94 -22.25
C VAL A 159 26.37 13.42 -23.13
N SER A 160 26.48 12.17 -23.59
CA SER A 160 25.43 11.51 -24.36
C SER A 160 24.14 11.34 -23.54
N ARG A 161 22.96 11.24 -24.18
CA ARG A 161 21.67 11.13 -23.46
C ARG A 161 21.59 9.90 -22.54
N GLY A 162 22.13 8.76 -22.99
CA GLY A 162 22.20 7.55 -22.17
C GLY A 162 23.14 7.74 -20.97
N ALA A 163 24.29 8.37 -21.17
CA ALA A 163 25.20 8.71 -20.08
C ALA A 163 24.57 9.75 -19.13
N ALA A 164 23.78 10.69 -19.64
CA ALA A 164 23.09 11.70 -18.84
C ALA A 164 22.05 11.06 -17.90
N PHE A 165 21.40 9.97 -18.31
CA PHE A 165 20.53 9.20 -17.42
C PHE A 165 21.30 8.67 -16.20
N PHE A 166 22.40 7.93 -16.41
CA PHE A 166 23.15 7.31 -15.31
C PHE A 166 24.01 8.30 -14.50
N LYS A 167 24.57 9.32 -15.15
CA LYS A 167 25.50 10.28 -14.51
C LYS A 167 24.80 11.49 -13.89
N VAL A 168 23.61 11.85 -14.34
CA VAL A 168 22.90 13.07 -13.90
C VAL A 168 21.51 12.75 -13.36
N ALA A 169 20.64 12.16 -14.19
CA ALA A 169 19.23 11.98 -13.82
C ALA A 169 19.06 11.04 -12.62
N VAL A 170 19.66 9.83 -12.66
CA VAL A 170 19.55 8.85 -11.57
C VAL A 170 20.15 9.38 -10.27
N PRO A 171 21.39 9.92 -10.24
CA PRO A 171 21.95 10.52 -9.02
C PRO A 171 21.08 11.62 -8.41
N LEU A 172 20.50 12.48 -9.25
CA LEU A 172 19.59 13.55 -8.81
C LEU A 172 18.26 12.99 -8.27
N ALA A 173 17.75 11.90 -8.84
CA ALA A 173 16.52 11.25 -8.41
C ALA A 173 16.68 10.30 -7.22
N ARG A 174 17.91 9.98 -6.77
CA ARG A 174 18.18 9.07 -5.64
C ARG A 174 17.28 9.31 -4.42
N PRO A 175 17.02 10.55 -3.96
CA PRO A 175 16.14 10.77 -2.82
C PRO A 175 14.70 10.31 -3.08
N ALA A 176 14.16 10.56 -4.27
CA ALA A 176 12.81 10.12 -4.65
C ALA A 176 12.74 8.62 -4.89
N ILE A 177 13.79 8.02 -5.47
CA ILE A 177 13.90 6.56 -5.61
C ILE A 177 13.88 5.92 -4.22
N ALA A 178 14.67 6.42 -3.27
CA ALA A 178 14.71 5.91 -1.90
C ALA A 178 13.35 6.01 -1.19
N VAL A 179 12.66 7.15 -1.32
CA VAL A 179 11.30 7.34 -0.79
C VAL A 179 10.34 6.31 -1.38
N GLY A 180 10.31 6.19 -2.70
CA GLY A 180 9.37 5.30 -3.38
C GLY A 180 9.65 3.82 -3.11
N VAL A 181 10.93 3.42 -3.07
CA VAL A 181 11.32 2.06 -2.72
C VAL A 181 10.91 1.77 -1.28
N SER A 182 11.13 2.69 -0.35
CA SER A 182 10.76 2.48 1.05
C SER A 182 9.26 2.30 1.25
N LEU A 183 8.43 3.04 0.51
CA LEU A 183 6.98 2.84 0.50
C LEU A 183 6.61 1.46 -0.08
N ALA A 184 7.23 1.05 -1.19
CA ALA A 184 7.02 -0.29 -1.76
C ALA A 184 7.44 -1.41 -0.77
N LEU A 185 8.54 -1.23 -0.04
CA LEU A 185 8.99 -2.19 0.97
C LEU A 185 8.06 -2.27 2.18
N MET A 186 7.45 -1.16 2.59
CA MET A 186 6.42 -1.16 3.64
C MET A 186 5.18 -1.95 3.22
N GLU A 187 4.75 -1.81 1.97
CA GLU A 187 3.63 -2.60 1.45
C GLU A 187 3.99 -4.08 1.29
N ALA A 188 5.20 -4.40 0.83
CA ALA A 188 5.69 -5.78 0.76
C ALA A 188 5.82 -6.43 2.14
N LEU A 189 6.28 -5.68 3.16
CA LEU A 189 6.28 -6.13 4.55
C LEU A 189 4.86 -6.33 5.09
N ASN A 190 3.88 -5.56 4.63
CA ASN A 190 2.51 -5.70 5.06
C ASN A 190 1.79 -6.92 4.45
N ASP A 191 2.34 -7.48 3.37
CA ASP A 191 1.68 -8.52 2.60
C ASP A 191 1.67 -9.88 3.34
N ILE A 192 0.47 -10.42 3.53
CA ILE A 192 0.26 -11.82 3.91
C ILE A 192 -0.23 -12.61 2.70
N GLY A 193 -1.26 -12.10 2.01
CA GLY A 193 -2.05 -12.92 1.10
C GLY A 193 -1.27 -13.43 -0.11
N ALA A 194 -0.40 -12.62 -0.74
CA ALA A 194 0.42 -13.10 -1.84
C ALA A 194 1.59 -13.96 -1.33
N SER A 195 2.27 -13.50 -0.28
CA SER A 195 3.45 -14.17 0.28
C SER A 195 3.11 -15.57 0.78
N GLU A 196 2.05 -15.72 1.57
CA GLU A 196 1.58 -17.01 2.08
C GLU A 196 1.18 -17.93 0.93
N PHE A 197 0.39 -17.43 -0.02
CA PHE A 197 -0.13 -18.23 -1.12
C PHE A 197 0.94 -18.71 -2.11
N LEU A 198 1.98 -17.89 -2.30
CA LEU A 198 3.15 -18.24 -3.12
C LEU A 198 4.18 -19.08 -2.34
N GLY A 199 3.90 -19.41 -1.07
CA GLY A 199 4.75 -20.28 -0.25
C GLY A 199 5.98 -19.58 0.35
N VAL A 200 5.98 -18.24 0.45
CA VAL A 200 7.06 -17.46 1.02
C VAL A 200 6.81 -17.16 2.49
N ARG A 201 7.70 -17.64 3.36
CA ARG A 201 7.58 -17.52 4.83
C ARG A 201 8.13 -16.20 5.32
N THR A 202 7.41 -15.11 5.08
CA THR A 202 7.80 -13.79 5.61
C THR A 202 7.58 -13.71 7.12
N LEU A 203 8.17 -12.69 7.77
CA LEU A 203 7.88 -12.37 9.17
C LEU A 203 6.38 -12.15 9.40
N THR A 204 5.70 -11.51 8.46
CA THR A 204 4.26 -11.23 8.49
C THR A 204 3.44 -12.51 8.48
N VAL A 205 3.79 -13.45 7.59
CA VAL A 205 3.18 -14.79 7.55
C VAL A 205 3.51 -15.58 8.82
N SER A 206 4.71 -15.41 9.36
CA SER A 206 5.12 -16.07 10.60
C SER A 206 4.34 -15.57 11.82
N VAL A 207 4.07 -14.27 11.91
CA VAL A 207 3.17 -13.68 12.92
C VAL A 207 1.77 -14.30 12.82
N TYR A 208 1.22 -14.35 11.60
CA TYR A 208 -0.11 -14.93 11.34
C TYR A 208 -0.19 -16.41 11.72
N THR A 209 0.72 -17.24 11.21
CA THR A 209 0.72 -18.70 11.45
C THR A 209 0.99 -19.05 12.92
N THR A 210 1.83 -18.28 13.63
CA THR A 210 2.10 -18.51 15.05
C THR A 210 0.86 -18.23 15.90
N TRP A 211 0.12 -17.17 15.59
CA TRP A 211 -1.14 -16.89 16.26
C TRP A 211 -2.25 -17.86 15.85
N VAL A 212 -2.58 -17.93 14.56
CA VAL A 212 -3.79 -18.60 14.06
C VAL A 212 -3.62 -20.12 14.02
N THR A 213 -2.47 -20.61 13.53
CA THR A 213 -2.25 -22.06 13.37
C THR A 213 -1.72 -22.71 14.65
N LYS A 214 -0.83 -22.02 15.38
CA LYS A 214 -0.22 -22.56 16.61
C LYS A 214 -0.90 -22.13 17.90
N SER A 215 -1.90 -21.23 17.83
CA SER A 215 -2.60 -20.69 19.01
C SER A 215 -1.67 -20.02 20.03
N ASP A 216 -0.53 -19.46 19.58
CA ASP A 216 0.50 -18.87 20.42
C ASP A 216 0.51 -17.33 20.27
N LEU A 217 -0.31 -16.65 21.07
CA LEU A 217 -0.38 -15.18 21.09
C LEU A 217 0.90 -14.52 21.61
N PRO A 218 1.50 -14.97 22.74
CA PRO A 218 2.78 -14.44 23.19
C PRO A 218 3.88 -14.56 22.13
N GLY A 219 4.04 -15.73 21.50
CA GLY A 219 5.04 -15.94 20.46
C GLY A 219 4.79 -15.07 19.22
N ALA A 220 3.53 -14.93 18.80
CA ALA A 220 3.17 -14.02 17.71
C ALA A 220 3.50 -12.54 18.06
N ALA A 221 3.27 -12.12 19.30
CA ALA A 221 3.64 -10.78 19.77
C ALA A 221 5.16 -10.56 19.76
N GLN A 222 5.96 -11.57 20.13
CA GLN A 222 7.43 -11.53 20.09
C GLN A 222 7.96 -11.36 18.65
N ILE A 223 7.39 -12.11 17.69
CA ILE A 223 7.73 -11.97 16.26
C ILE A 223 7.29 -10.59 15.75
N ALA A 224 6.09 -10.12 16.12
CA ALA A 224 5.56 -8.82 15.74
C ALA A 224 6.44 -7.66 16.23
N LEU A 225 6.99 -7.74 17.45
CA LEU A 225 7.95 -6.75 17.96
C LEU A 225 9.28 -6.77 17.21
N SER A 226 9.78 -7.97 16.87
CA SER A 226 10.99 -8.14 16.05
C SER A 226 10.81 -7.50 14.66
N MET A 227 9.64 -7.71 14.07
CA MET A 227 9.26 -7.09 12.80
C MET A 227 9.13 -5.56 12.92
N LEU A 228 8.50 -5.06 13.99
CA LEU A 228 8.39 -3.62 14.25
C LEU A 228 9.77 -2.97 14.41
N PHE A 229 10.70 -3.65 15.06
CA PHE A 229 12.09 -3.19 15.16
C PHE A 229 12.74 -3.04 13.78
N ILE A 230 12.57 -4.03 12.89
CA ILE A 230 13.11 -3.99 11.52
C ILE A 230 12.49 -2.83 10.72
N VAL A 231 11.17 -2.66 10.80
CA VAL A 231 10.47 -1.53 10.17
C VAL A 231 11.04 -0.21 10.66
N VAL A 232 11.19 -0.03 11.98
CA VAL A 232 11.75 1.20 12.56
C VAL A 232 13.19 1.41 12.11
N ALA A 233 14.00 0.35 12.06
CA ALA A 233 15.38 0.40 11.58
C ALA A 233 15.45 0.80 10.09
N LEU A 234 14.60 0.24 9.23
CA LEU A 234 14.50 0.59 7.82
C LEU A 234 14.11 2.07 7.65
N VAL A 235 13.10 2.54 8.36
CA VAL A 235 12.67 3.96 8.34
C VAL A 235 13.76 4.88 8.88
N ALA A 236 14.48 4.48 9.92
CA ALA A 236 15.57 5.25 10.49
C ALA A 236 16.76 5.36 9.52
N LEU A 237 17.14 4.25 8.89
CA LEU A 237 18.19 4.18 7.88
C LEU A 237 17.85 5.07 6.67
N GLU A 238 16.61 4.97 6.21
CA GLU A 238 16.05 5.78 5.13
C GLU A 238 16.10 7.28 5.47
N ARG A 239 15.60 7.67 6.66
CA ARG A 239 15.65 9.06 7.13
C ARG A 239 17.07 9.56 7.26
N TRP A 240 17.99 8.72 7.74
CA TRP A 240 19.40 9.05 7.89
C TRP A 240 20.10 9.25 6.54
N ALA A 241 19.88 8.35 5.58
CA ALA A 241 20.40 8.45 4.22
C ALA A 241 19.96 9.75 3.51
N ARG A 242 18.77 10.27 3.84
CA ARG A 242 18.25 11.53 3.29
C ARG A 242 18.81 12.80 3.95
N ARG A 243 19.42 12.74 5.14
CA ARG A 243 19.78 13.96 5.92
C ARG A 243 20.69 14.93 5.17
N LYS A 244 21.54 14.43 4.27
CA LYS A 244 22.50 15.23 3.49
C LYS A 244 22.01 15.59 2.09
N GLN A 245 20.83 15.11 1.67
CA GLN A 245 20.33 15.22 0.29
C GLN A 245 19.35 16.40 0.12
N ARG A 246 19.53 17.47 0.90
CA ARG A 246 18.70 18.67 0.84
C ARG A 246 19.13 19.51 -0.36
N TYR A 247 18.85 19.02 -1.57
CA TYR A 247 19.01 19.82 -2.77
C TYR A 247 18.11 21.05 -2.62
N ALA A 248 18.73 22.22 -2.64
CA ALA A 248 18.02 23.48 -2.60
C ALA A 248 17.00 23.48 -3.75
N VAL A 249 15.72 23.59 -3.41
CA VAL A 249 14.68 23.94 -4.39
C VAL A 249 15.05 25.34 -4.85
N SER A 250 15.79 25.43 -5.94
CA SER A 250 16.17 26.72 -6.52
C SER A 250 14.86 27.47 -6.83
N ALA A 251 14.74 28.68 -6.33
CA ALA A 251 13.59 29.56 -6.55
C ALA A 251 13.45 30.01 -8.02
N GLN A 252 14.38 29.62 -8.90
CA GLN A 252 14.26 29.85 -10.33
C GLN A 252 13.26 28.87 -10.95
N LYS A 253 12.40 29.38 -11.84
CA LYS A 253 11.55 28.56 -12.72
C LYS A 253 12.41 27.50 -13.39
N SER A 254 12.34 26.25 -12.91
CA SER A 254 12.91 25.11 -13.61
C SER A 254 12.29 25.09 -15.02
N ARG A 255 13.14 25.10 -16.05
CA ARG A 255 12.68 24.81 -17.40
C ARG A 255 12.29 23.33 -17.42
N GLN A 256 11.10 23.04 -17.93
CA GLN A 256 10.64 21.67 -18.08
C GLN A 256 11.53 20.96 -19.09
N LEU A 257 11.83 19.69 -18.84
CA LEU A 257 12.60 18.88 -19.77
C LEU A 257 11.80 18.71 -21.08
N GLU A 258 12.36 19.17 -22.20
CA GLU A 258 11.77 18.97 -23.52
C GLU A 258 11.98 17.51 -23.97
N PRO A 259 10.90 16.74 -24.17
CA PRO A 259 11.01 15.32 -24.50
C PRO A 259 11.47 15.12 -25.95
N LEU A 260 12.33 14.13 -26.17
CA LEU A 260 12.82 13.79 -27.50
C LEU A 260 11.79 12.95 -28.26
N ARG A 261 11.36 13.41 -29.44
CA ARG A 261 10.48 12.64 -30.33
C ARG A 261 11.18 11.38 -30.85
N LEU A 262 10.57 10.23 -30.61
CA LEU A 262 10.95 8.93 -31.14
C LEU A 262 9.94 8.52 -32.23
N ASN A 263 10.42 8.38 -33.46
CA ASN A 263 9.59 7.99 -34.60
C ASN A 263 9.85 6.54 -35.01
N GLY A 264 8.88 5.94 -35.72
CA GLY A 264 8.99 4.60 -36.29
C GLY A 264 9.16 3.50 -35.23
N LEU A 265 10.02 2.52 -35.53
CA LEU A 265 10.28 1.35 -34.68
C LEU A 265 10.74 1.72 -33.25
N LYS A 266 11.52 2.80 -33.10
CA LYS A 266 12.01 3.26 -31.78
C LYS A 266 10.86 3.75 -30.90
N GLY A 267 9.88 4.43 -31.49
CA GLY A 267 8.68 4.89 -30.78
C GLY A 267 7.81 3.72 -30.31
N TRP A 268 7.62 2.72 -31.17
CA TRP A 268 6.87 1.50 -30.81
C TRP A 268 7.60 0.64 -29.78
N ALA A 269 8.92 0.50 -29.87
CA ALA A 269 9.72 -0.20 -28.85
C ALA A 269 9.60 0.49 -27.49
N ALA A 270 9.65 1.83 -27.44
CA ALA A 270 9.40 2.60 -26.22
C ALA A 270 7.99 2.35 -25.67
N PHE A 271 6.97 2.35 -26.53
CA PHE A 271 5.60 2.03 -26.11
C PHE A 271 5.48 0.61 -25.53
N LEU A 272 6.04 -0.39 -26.21
CA LEU A 272 6.03 -1.78 -25.74
C LEU A 272 6.74 -1.94 -24.39
N LEU A 273 7.95 -1.40 -24.26
CA LEU A 273 8.71 -1.44 -23.00
C LEU A 273 7.97 -0.73 -21.86
N GLY A 274 7.35 0.43 -22.13
CA GLY A 274 6.57 1.14 -21.13
C GLY A 274 5.22 0.50 -20.81
N SER A 275 4.67 -0.31 -21.72
CA SER A 275 3.44 -1.06 -21.50
C SER A 275 3.65 -2.35 -20.70
N LEU A 276 4.85 -2.94 -20.72
CA LEU A 276 5.14 -4.21 -20.05
C LEU A 276 4.81 -4.21 -18.55
N PRO A 277 5.19 -3.18 -17.75
CA PRO A 277 4.82 -3.14 -16.34
C PRO A 277 3.31 -3.02 -16.11
N VAL A 278 2.60 -2.32 -17.00
CA VAL A 278 1.13 -2.19 -16.93
C VAL A 278 0.46 -3.50 -17.31
N LEU A 279 1.00 -4.20 -18.31
CA LEU A 279 0.52 -5.50 -18.74
C LEU A 279 0.63 -6.51 -17.60
N ILE A 280 1.79 -6.58 -16.96
CA ILE A 280 2.06 -7.55 -15.89
C ILE A 280 1.34 -7.16 -14.59
N GLY A 281 1.49 -5.92 -14.14
CA GLY A 281 0.96 -5.47 -12.86
C GLY A 281 -0.54 -5.21 -12.83
N PHE A 282 -1.20 -5.11 -13.99
CA PHE A 282 -2.62 -4.75 -14.06
C PHE A 282 -3.41 -5.45 -15.18
N MET A 283 -3.02 -5.31 -16.46
CA MET A 283 -3.92 -5.74 -17.55
C MET A 283 -4.15 -7.24 -17.59
N ALA A 284 -3.11 -8.05 -17.41
CA ALA A 284 -3.21 -9.51 -17.38
C ALA A 284 -4.06 -10.02 -16.20
N PRO A 285 -3.83 -9.60 -14.94
CA PRO A 285 -4.70 -10.00 -13.84
C PRO A 285 -6.12 -9.43 -14.00
N ALA A 286 -6.29 -8.19 -14.47
CA ALA A 286 -7.62 -7.60 -14.69
C ALA A 286 -8.43 -8.37 -15.74
N SER A 287 -7.83 -8.72 -16.88
CA SER A 287 -8.51 -9.46 -17.94
C SER A 287 -8.91 -10.86 -17.46
N TYR A 288 -8.03 -11.54 -16.74
CA TYR A 288 -8.32 -12.82 -16.12
C TYR A 288 -9.50 -12.72 -15.15
N LEU A 289 -9.51 -11.73 -14.24
CA LEU A 289 -10.62 -11.52 -13.30
C LEU A 289 -11.93 -11.23 -14.01
N VAL A 290 -11.93 -10.44 -15.08
CA VAL A 290 -13.14 -10.19 -15.88
C VAL A 290 -13.66 -11.49 -16.49
N THR A 291 -12.78 -12.33 -17.04
CA THR A 291 -13.19 -13.62 -17.61
C THR A 291 -13.72 -14.59 -16.56
N GLU A 292 -13.06 -14.71 -15.41
CA GLU A 292 -13.51 -15.62 -14.34
C GLU A 292 -14.78 -15.12 -13.64
N ALA A 293 -14.88 -13.82 -13.39
CA ALA A 293 -16.11 -13.22 -12.85
C ALA A 293 -17.30 -13.47 -13.80
N TRP A 294 -17.09 -13.36 -15.12
CA TRP A 294 -18.13 -13.65 -16.10
C TRP A 294 -18.52 -15.13 -16.14
N LYS A 295 -17.55 -16.05 -16.12
CA LYS A 295 -17.80 -17.50 -16.03
C LYS A 295 -18.58 -17.83 -14.76
N ARG A 296 -18.13 -17.32 -13.61
CA ARG A 296 -18.77 -17.53 -12.30
C ARG A 296 -20.21 -17.00 -12.27
N PHE A 297 -20.45 -15.84 -12.85
CA PHE A 297 -21.78 -15.25 -12.97
C PHE A 297 -22.70 -16.08 -13.88
N ARG A 298 -22.19 -16.58 -15.01
CA ARG A 298 -22.96 -17.43 -15.94
C ARG A 298 -23.29 -18.80 -15.36
N PHE A 299 -22.38 -19.37 -14.58
CA PHE A 299 -22.53 -20.70 -14.00
C PHE A 299 -23.46 -20.69 -12.78
N ASN A 300 -23.22 -19.78 -11.82
CA ASN A 300 -23.87 -19.81 -10.49
C ASN A 300 -24.44 -18.43 -10.05
N GLY A 301 -24.52 -17.44 -10.95
CA GLY A 301 -25.04 -16.11 -10.61
C GLY A 301 -24.22 -15.38 -9.54
N LEU A 302 -24.85 -14.41 -8.86
CA LEU A 302 -24.28 -13.77 -7.67
C LEU A 302 -24.53 -14.63 -6.43
N SER A 303 -23.54 -14.74 -5.56
CA SER A 303 -23.71 -15.38 -4.25
C SER A 303 -24.77 -14.62 -3.44
N PRO A 304 -25.66 -15.31 -2.70
CA PRO A 304 -26.59 -14.65 -1.78
C PRO A 304 -25.88 -13.76 -0.74
N ARG A 305 -24.65 -14.11 -0.36
CA ARG A 305 -23.82 -13.36 0.59
C ARG A 305 -23.14 -12.11 -0.01
N PHE A 306 -23.16 -11.97 -1.34
CA PHE A 306 -22.44 -10.90 -2.03
C PHE A 306 -22.90 -9.50 -1.58
N ALA A 307 -24.21 -9.33 -1.35
CA ALA A 307 -24.75 -8.05 -0.88
C ALA A 307 -24.28 -7.71 0.53
N ASP A 308 -24.26 -8.69 1.44
CA ASP A 308 -23.79 -8.51 2.81
C ASP A 308 -22.28 -8.21 2.85
N GLU A 309 -21.48 -8.95 2.07
CA GLU A 309 -20.05 -8.72 1.92
C GLU A 309 -19.74 -7.33 1.34
N ALA A 310 -20.53 -6.89 0.34
CA ALA A 310 -20.42 -5.56 -0.23
C ALA A 310 -20.74 -4.48 0.81
N LEU A 311 -21.83 -4.65 1.55
CA LEU A 311 -22.26 -3.72 2.59
C LEU A 311 -21.21 -3.63 3.70
N ASN A 312 -20.73 -4.76 4.19
CA ASN A 312 -19.67 -4.85 5.19
C ASN A 312 -18.41 -4.10 4.74
N THR A 313 -17.97 -4.37 3.51
CA THR A 313 -16.79 -3.73 2.91
C THR A 313 -16.95 -2.20 2.82
N ILE A 314 -18.09 -1.73 2.30
CA ILE A 314 -18.35 -0.29 2.10
C ILE A 314 -18.55 0.43 3.43
N VAL A 315 -19.34 -0.13 4.36
CA VAL A 315 -19.65 0.48 5.65
C VAL A 315 -18.38 0.61 6.49
N PHE A 316 -17.59 -0.46 6.63
CA PHE A 316 -16.39 -0.41 7.45
C PHE A 316 -15.31 0.50 6.85
N ALA A 317 -15.10 0.43 5.54
CA ALA A 317 -14.19 1.35 4.87
C ALA A 317 -14.66 2.81 5.00
N GLY A 318 -15.95 3.07 4.84
CA GLY A 318 -16.55 4.40 4.96
C GLY A 318 -16.46 4.99 6.37
N VAL A 319 -16.85 4.23 7.39
CA VAL A 319 -16.77 4.63 8.80
C VAL A 319 -15.31 4.88 9.21
N ALA A 320 -14.40 3.97 8.88
CA ALA A 320 -12.98 4.16 9.15
C ALA A 320 -12.43 5.39 8.43
N THR A 321 -12.82 5.64 7.19
CA THR A 321 -12.40 6.82 6.42
C THR A 321 -12.83 8.12 7.12
N VAL A 322 -14.08 8.22 7.53
CA VAL A 322 -14.61 9.41 8.23
C VAL A 322 -13.87 9.63 9.55
N ILE A 323 -13.74 8.59 10.37
CA ILE A 323 -13.05 8.69 11.68
C ILE A 323 -11.58 9.08 11.48
N THR A 324 -10.87 8.40 10.57
CA THR A 324 -9.46 8.68 10.29
C THR A 324 -9.27 10.10 9.77
N LEU A 325 -10.17 10.59 8.91
CA LEU A 325 -10.11 11.94 8.37
C LEU A 325 -10.33 12.99 9.47
N ILE A 326 -11.29 12.77 10.37
CA ILE A 326 -11.52 13.64 11.53
C ILE A 326 -10.27 13.66 12.43
N LEU A 327 -9.71 12.50 12.76
CA LEU A 327 -8.49 12.42 13.58
C LEU A 327 -7.30 13.09 12.90
N GLY A 328 -7.09 12.85 11.60
CA GLY A 328 -6.02 13.48 10.82
C GLY A 328 -6.20 15.00 10.72
N LEU A 329 -7.44 15.47 10.65
CA LEU A 329 -7.78 16.89 10.68
C LEU A 329 -7.40 17.52 12.02
N VAL A 330 -7.72 16.87 13.15
CA VAL A 330 -7.31 17.34 14.48
C VAL A 330 -5.78 17.42 14.57
N VAL A 331 -5.07 16.36 14.15
CA VAL A 331 -3.60 16.32 14.20
C VAL A 331 -2.97 17.43 13.32
N ALA A 332 -3.42 17.59 12.08
CA ALA A 332 -2.87 18.60 11.18
C ALA A 332 -3.27 20.03 11.59
N TYR A 333 -4.49 20.23 12.07
CA TYR A 333 -4.97 21.56 12.43
C TYR A 333 -4.36 22.08 13.74
N THR A 334 -4.06 21.19 14.69
CA THR A 334 -3.32 21.56 15.92
C THR A 334 -1.91 22.06 15.61
N MET A 335 -1.23 21.51 14.58
CA MET A 335 0.06 22.05 14.13
C MET A 335 -0.03 23.48 13.58
N ARG A 336 -1.15 23.85 12.94
CA ARG A 336 -1.39 25.21 12.43
C ARG A 336 -1.73 26.19 13.56
N LEU A 337 -2.59 25.79 14.50
CA LEU A 337 -3.08 26.66 15.57
C LEU A 337 -2.06 26.88 16.69
N ALA A 338 -1.36 25.83 17.10
CA ALA A 338 -0.44 25.82 18.22
C ALA A 338 0.89 25.18 17.80
N PRO A 339 1.71 25.88 16.99
CA PRO A 339 3.02 25.38 16.60
C PRO A 339 3.90 25.22 17.84
N GLY A 340 4.38 24.00 18.09
CA GLY A 340 5.15 23.70 19.28
C GLY A 340 5.67 22.26 19.29
N ARG A 341 6.35 21.89 20.38
CA ARG A 341 6.89 20.53 20.55
C ARG A 341 5.77 19.48 20.61
N LEU A 342 4.67 19.79 21.29
CA LEU A 342 3.55 18.85 21.48
C LEU A 342 2.84 18.53 20.17
N SER A 343 2.53 19.54 19.35
CA SER A 343 1.90 19.35 18.04
C SER A 343 2.83 18.61 17.06
N LEU A 344 4.13 18.92 17.09
CA LEU A 344 5.14 18.19 16.31
C LEU A 344 5.22 16.70 16.70
N TRP A 345 5.23 16.40 18.00
CA TRP A 345 5.24 15.01 18.47
C TRP A 345 3.94 14.28 18.17
N SER A 346 2.80 14.96 18.25
CA SER A 346 1.48 14.40 17.87
C SER A 346 1.47 13.98 16.40
N TYR A 347 1.97 14.83 15.49
CA TYR A 347 2.12 14.51 14.07
C TYR A 347 3.15 13.39 13.83
N ARG A 348 4.28 13.40 14.53
CA ARG A 348 5.27 12.31 14.41
C ARG A 348 4.68 10.97 14.85
N LEU A 349 3.95 10.94 15.96
CA LEU A 349 3.28 9.75 16.46
C LEU A 349 2.20 9.26 15.50
N SER A 350 1.46 10.18 14.85
CA SER A 350 0.47 9.80 13.84
C SER A 350 1.11 9.11 12.63
N THR A 351 2.37 9.44 12.30
CA THR A 351 3.09 8.79 11.19
C THR A 351 3.55 7.35 11.47
N VAL A 352 3.60 6.93 12.74
CA VAL A 352 4.10 5.60 13.12
C VAL A 352 3.15 4.48 12.68
N GLY A 353 1.84 4.76 12.65
CA GLY A 353 0.81 3.78 12.32
C GLY A 353 0.93 3.23 10.89
N TYR A 354 1.35 4.05 9.93
CA TYR A 354 1.54 3.59 8.54
C TYR A 354 2.74 2.66 8.39
N ALA A 355 3.78 2.86 9.20
CA ALA A 355 4.96 2.00 9.16
C ALA A 355 4.65 0.61 9.75
N ALA A 356 3.73 0.53 10.71
CA ALA A 356 3.37 -0.73 11.35
C ALA A 356 2.55 -1.63 10.39
N PRO A 357 2.98 -2.89 10.18
CA PRO A 357 2.21 -3.87 9.43
C PRO A 357 0.83 -4.09 10.06
N GLY A 358 -0.18 -4.36 9.24
CA GLY A 358 -1.56 -4.60 9.63
C GLY A 358 -1.68 -5.76 10.62
N THR A 359 -0.86 -6.82 10.49
CA THR A 359 -0.79 -7.91 11.48
C THR A 359 -0.34 -7.43 12.85
N VAL A 360 0.70 -6.61 12.90
CA VAL A 360 1.27 -6.06 14.14
C VAL A 360 0.23 -5.15 14.81
N ILE A 361 -0.40 -4.27 14.04
CA ILE A 361 -1.49 -3.42 14.55
C ILE A 361 -2.64 -4.30 15.05
N ALA A 362 -3.05 -5.29 14.27
CA ALA A 362 -4.20 -6.13 14.58
C ALA A 362 -4.01 -6.93 15.87
N ILE A 363 -2.87 -7.60 16.05
CA ILE A 363 -2.58 -8.32 17.28
C ILE A 363 -2.51 -7.37 18.47
N GLY A 364 -1.83 -6.22 18.33
CA GLY A 364 -1.77 -5.22 19.40
C GLY A 364 -3.14 -4.66 19.78
N VAL A 365 -4.02 -4.47 18.80
CA VAL A 365 -5.41 -4.04 19.01
C VAL A 365 -6.24 -5.13 19.66
N LEU A 366 -6.09 -6.39 19.21
CA LEU A 366 -6.76 -7.54 19.79
C LEU A 366 -6.43 -7.70 21.28
N ILE A 367 -5.15 -7.58 21.63
CA ILE A 367 -4.71 -7.66 23.03
C ILE A 367 -5.26 -6.48 23.84
N ALA A 368 -5.10 -5.25 23.33
CA ALA A 368 -5.50 -4.04 24.05
C ALA A 368 -7.01 -3.95 24.25
N LEU A 369 -7.78 -4.05 23.16
CA LEU A 369 -9.24 -3.93 23.21
C LEU A 369 -9.90 -5.19 23.74
N GLY A 370 -9.33 -6.38 23.52
CA GLY A 370 -9.83 -7.61 24.14
C GLY A 370 -9.63 -7.60 25.66
N GLY A 371 -8.51 -7.05 26.15
CA GLY A 371 -8.32 -6.80 27.58
C GLY A 371 -9.31 -5.78 28.13
N PHE A 372 -9.57 -4.71 27.37
CA PHE A 372 -10.56 -3.70 27.76
C PHE A 372 -12.00 -4.23 27.75
N ASP A 373 -12.38 -5.04 26.75
CA ASP A 373 -13.68 -5.72 26.68
C ASP A 373 -13.90 -6.58 27.93
N ARG A 374 -12.90 -7.39 28.32
CA ARG A 374 -12.97 -8.21 29.54
C ARG A 374 -13.11 -7.37 30.81
N PHE A 375 -12.33 -6.29 30.91
CA PHE A 375 -12.44 -5.37 32.05
C PHE A 375 -13.84 -4.75 32.17
N VAL A 376 -14.44 -4.34 31.05
CA VAL A 376 -15.81 -3.79 31.01
C VAL A 376 -16.82 -4.86 31.40
N ASP A 377 -16.71 -6.07 30.85
CA ASP A 377 -17.61 -7.19 31.11
C ASP A 377 -17.56 -7.67 32.56
N GLU A 378 -16.36 -7.81 33.15
CA GLU A 378 -16.16 -8.12 34.56
C GLU A 378 -16.79 -7.04 35.45
N THR A 379 -16.50 -5.76 35.18
CA THR A 379 -17.05 -4.64 35.96
C THR A 379 -18.58 -4.57 35.89
N MET A 380 -19.17 -4.79 34.70
CA MET A 380 -20.62 -4.73 34.51
C MET A 380 -21.33 -5.93 35.14
N ARG A 381 -20.70 -7.10 35.15
CA ARG A 381 -21.21 -8.26 35.90
C ARG A 381 -21.15 -8.02 37.40
N ASP A 382 -20.04 -7.49 37.90
CA ASP A 382 -19.85 -7.26 39.33
C ASP A 382 -20.80 -6.19 39.89
N TRP A 383 -21.05 -5.11 39.13
CA TRP A 383 -21.83 -3.97 39.60
C TRP A 383 -23.32 -4.07 39.27
N PHE A 384 -23.66 -4.67 38.12
CA PHE A 384 -25.03 -4.66 37.59
C PHE A 384 -25.59 -6.05 37.31
N GLY A 385 -24.78 -7.12 37.42
CA GLY A 385 -25.20 -8.49 37.07
C GLY A 385 -25.43 -8.69 35.57
N ILE A 386 -24.93 -7.78 34.71
CA ILE A 386 -25.14 -7.82 33.25
C ILE A 386 -23.85 -8.26 32.56
N SER A 387 -23.94 -9.31 31.74
CA SER A 387 -22.85 -9.72 30.85
C SER A 387 -22.86 -8.88 29.58
N THR A 388 -21.83 -8.08 29.35
CA THR A 388 -21.68 -7.30 28.12
C THR A 388 -21.00 -8.09 26.99
N GLY A 389 -20.23 -9.12 27.35
CA GLY A 389 -19.41 -9.85 26.39
C GLY A 389 -18.33 -8.96 25.74
N LEU A 390 -17.90 -9.34 24.54
CA LEU A 390 -16.88 -8.62 23.77
C LEU A 390 -17.52 -7.54 22.88
N ILE A 391 -17.86 -6.39 23.44
CA ILE A 391 -18.55 -5.31 22.69
C ILE A 391 -17.65 -4.79 21.56
N PHE A 392 -16.40 -4.43 21.84
CA PHE A 392 -15.54 -3.76 20.86
C PHE A 392 -15.06 -4.70 19.76
N ILE A 393 -14.68 -5.93 20.10
CA ILE A 393 -14.32 -6.95 19.11
C ILE A 393 -15.56 -7.42 18.36
N GLY A 394 -16.65 -7.73 19.07
CA GLY A 394 -17.89 -8.25 18.48
C GLY A 394 -18.63 -7.27 17.58
N SER A 395 -18.55 -5.96 17.85
CA SER A 395 -19.18 -4.94 17.01
C SER A 395 -18.35 -4.53 15.79
N GLY A 396 -17.09 -4.99 15.71
CA GLY A 396 -16.13 -4.55 14.69
C GLY A 396 -15.48 -3.19 14.96
N ALA A 397 -15.71 -2.57 16.12
CA ALA A 397 -15.05 -1.33 16.51
C ALA A 397 -13.51 -1.49 16.58
N ALA A 398 -13.03 -2.69 16.96
CA ALA A 398 -11.62 -3.02 16.94
C ALA A 398 -11.00 -2.90 15.54
N LEU A 399 -11.71 -3.38 14.50
CA LEU A 399 -11.27 -3.27 13.11
C LEU A 399 -11.21 -1.80 12.66
N ILE A 400 -12.25 -1.01 12.98
CA ILE A 400 -12.28 0.43 12.68
C ILE A 400 -11.12 1.17 13.35
N TYR A 401 -10.82 0.83 14.60
CA TYR A 401 -9.66 1.39 15.32
C TYR A 401 -8.35 1.00 14.65
N ALA A 402 -8.18 -0.26 14.23
CA ALA A 402 -6.98 -0.72 13.54
C ALA A 402 -6.78 0.01 12.20
N TYR A 403 -7.82 0.15 11.38
CA TYR A 403 -7.79 0.96 10.16
C TYR A 403 -7.43 2.42 10.47
N SER A 404 -8.07 3.01 11.49
CA SER A 404 -7.82 4.39 11.87
C SER A 404 -6.37 4.61 12.31
N ALA A 405 -5.82 3.70 13.11
CA ALA A 405 -4.44 3.76 13.54
C ALA A 405 -3.46 3.61 12.37
N ARG A 406 -3.73 2.68 11.44
CA ARG A 406 -2.87 2.40 10.27
C ARG A 406 -2.87 3.56 9.28
N PHE A 407 -4.04 4.09 8.94
CA PHE A 407 -4.21 5.07 7.86
C PHE A 407 -4.17 6.53 8.33
N LEU A 408 -3.96 6.78 9.63
CA LEU A 408 -3.88 8.15 10.18
C LEU A 408 -2.82 9.02 9.50
N THR A 409 -1.70 8.43 9.07
CA THR A 409 -0.65 9.13 8.33
C THR A 409 -1.16 9.72 7.02
N ILE A 410 -2.00 8.97 6.29
CA ILE A 410 -2.58 9.40 5.02
C ILE A 410 -3.52 10.59 5.26
N ALA A 411 -4.35 10.52 6.29
CA ALA A 411 -5.24 11.61 6.67
C ALA A 411 -4.46 12.86 7.11
N ALA A 412 -3.57 12.73 8.10
CA ALA A 412 -2.81 13.85 8.64
C ALA A 412 -1.94 14.52 7.58
N GLY A 413 -1.22 13.73 6.75
CA GLY A 413 -0.39 14.25 5.67
C GLY A 413 -1.22 14.87 4.53
N GLY A 414 -2.37 14.27 4.19
CA GLY A 414 -3.27 14.82 3.17
C GLY A 414 -3.91 16.15 3.59
N VAL A 415 -4.32 16.25 4.86
CA VAL A 415 -4.85 17.50 5.44
C VAL A 415 -3.76 18.56 5.51
N ASP A 416 -2.57 18.22 6.01
CA ASP A 416 -1.42 19.15 6.12
C ASP A 416 -0.99 19.69 4.75
N ALA A 417 -0.94 18.83 3.72
CA ALA A 417 -0.66 19.25 2.34
C ALA A 417 -1.71 20.20 1.77
N GLY A 418 -2.96 20.12 2.24
CA GLY A 418 -4.03 21.06 1.91
C GLY A 418 -3.90 22.38 2.64
N LEU A 419 -3.72 22.33 3.96
CA LEU A 419 -3.61 23.50 4.83
C LEU A 419 -2.37 24.33 4.53
N SER A 420 -1.23 23.71 4.25
CA SER A 420 0.04 24.39 3.93
C SER A 420 -0.03 25.27 2.68
N ARG A 421 -1.00 25.02 1.78
CA ARG A 421 -1.25 25.87 0.60
C ARG A 421 -2.07 27.12 0.91
N ILE A 422 -2.70 27.20 2.09
CA ILE A 422 -3.51 28.34 2.53
C ILE A 422 -2.61 29.30 3.32
N PRO A 423 -2.34 30.52 2.83
CA PRO A 423 -1.48 31.48 3.51
C PRO A 423 -1.98 31.84 4.91
N GLN A 424 -1.06 32.09 5.85
CA GLN A 424 -1.39 32.50 7.23
C GLN A 424 -2.12 33.86 7.31
N SER A 425 -2.06 34.68 6.24
CA SER A 425 -2.80 35.95 6.16
C SER A 425 -4.31 35.75 6.25
N PHE A 426 -4.84 34.60 5.81
CA PHE A 426 -6.25 34.26 5.96
C PHE A 426 -6.63 34.05 7.43
N ASP A 427 -5.77 33.42 8.23
CA ASP A 427 -5.98 33.25 9.67
C ASP A 427 -6.01 34.63 10.37
N HIS A 428 -5.06 35.52 10.03
CA HIS A 428 -4.99 36.87 10.61
C HIS A 428 -6.20 37.71 10.22
N ALA A 429 -6.59 37.73 8.95
CA ALA A 429 -7.77 38.47 8.48
C ALA A 429 -9.05 37.98 9.17
N SER A 430 -9.21 36.66 9.31
CA SER A 430 -10.36 36.07 10.00
C SER A 430 -10.42 36.48 11.49
N ARG A 431 -9.27 36.51 12.17
CA ARG A 431 -9.16 36.96 13.57
C ARG A 431 -9.47 38.45 13.74
N THR A 432 -9.00 39.30 12.84
CA THR A 432 -9.33 40.75 12.86
C THR A 432 -10.82 41.00 12.68
N LEU A 433 -11.53 40.13 11.95
CA LEU A 433 -12.99 40.15 11.81
C LEU A 433 -13.74 39.54 13.01
N GLY A 434 -13.06 39.31 14.15
CA GLY A 434 -13.66 38.79 15.37
C GLY A 434 -14.04 37.30 15.32
N ARG A 435 -13.54 36.55 14.33
CA ARG A 435 -13.87 35.12 14.20
C ARG A 435 -13.00 34.25 15.10
N SER A 436 -13.61 33.24 15.73
CA SER A 436 -12.88 32.23 16.50
C SER A 436 -12.15 31.23 15.60
N ALA A 437 -11.17 30.49 16.15
CA ALA A 437 -10.43 29.47 15.39
C ALA A 437 -11.35 28.44 14.73
N THR A 438 -12.40 27.98 15.41
CA THR A 438 -13.40 27.05 14.86
C THR A 438 -14.20 27.68 13.72
N GLN A 439 -14.53 28.97 13.82
CA GLN A 439 -15.21 29.70 12.74
C GLN A 439 -14.30 29.87 11.52
N THR A 440 -13.03 30.24 11.72
CA THR A 440 -12.01 30.30 10.67
C THR A 440 -11.84 28.94 9.99
N PHE A 441 -11.74 27.87 10.78
CA PHE A 441 -11.67 26.51 10.26
C PHE A 441 -12.85 26.18 9.35
N ARG A 442 -14.08 26.35 9.84
CA ARG A 442 -15.30 25.96 9.13
C ARG A 442 -15.56 26.78 7.87
N HIS A 443 -15.29 28.09 7.91
CA HIS A 443 -15.66 29.00 6.82
C HIS A 443 -14.51 29.31 5.85
N VAL A 444 -13.25 29.10 6.25
CA VAL A 444 -12.08 29.41 5.41
C VAL A 444 -11.30 28.15 5.07
N HIS A 445 -10.81 27.43 6.08
CA HIS A 445 -9.91 26.31 5.83
C HIS A 445 -10.61 25.11 5.20
N LEU A 446 -11.79 24.73 5.70
CA LEU A 446 -12.52 23.56 5.22
C LEU A 446 -12.95 23.71 3.74
N PRO A 447 -13.56 24.83 3.28
CA PRO A 447 -13.91 25.00 1.87
C PRO A 447 -12.71 25.03 0.93
N LEU A 448 -11.60 25.66 1.36
CA LEU A 448 -10.37 25.76 0.56
C LEU A 448 -9.59 24.43 0.50
N SER A 449 -9.70 23.59 1.52
CA SER A 449 -9.04 22.27 1.60
C SER A 449 -9.93 21.09 1.15
N LYS A 450 -11.16 21.35 0.68
CA LYS A 450 -12.10 20.28 0.28
C LYS A 450 -11.52 19.27 -0.71
N ALA A 451 -10.69 19.73 -1.65
CA ALA A 451 -10.10 18.86 -2.67
C ALA A 451 -9.02 17.94 -2.08
N SER A 452 -8.17 18.46 -1.19
CA SER A 452 -7.17 17.64 -0.48
C SER A 452 -7.82 16.67 0.50
N LEU A 453 -8.89 17.09 1.18
CA LEU A 453 -9.66 16.23 2.08
C LEU A 453 -10.36 15.10 1.32
N ALA A 454 -10.99 15.40 0.18
CA ALA A 454 -11.62 14.40 -0.68
C ALA A 454 -10.59 13.40 -1.24
N ALA A 455 -9.41 13.88 -1.63
CA ALA A 455 -8.32 13.00 -2.10
C ALA A 455 -7.81 12.08 -0.98
N ALA A 456 -7.58 12.62 0.23
CA ALA A 456 -7.18 11.82 1.38
C ALA A 456 -8.26 10.79 1.76
N ALA A 457 -9.53 11.21 1.80
CA ALA A 457 -10.66 10.32 2.08
C ALA A 457 -10.76 9.18 1.06
N LEU A 458 -10.63 9.48 -0.23
CA LEU A 458 -10.68 8.47 -1.28
C LEU A 458 -9.54 7.43 -1.15
N LEU A 459 -8.33 7.88 -0.83
CA LEU A 459 -7.18 6.98 -0.63
C LEU A 459 -7.41 6.06 0.57
N ILE A 460 -7.84 6.62 1.71
CA ILE A 460 -8.11 5.83 2.92
C ILE A 460 -9.22 4.81 2.66
N PHE A 461 -10.30 5.23 2.00
CA PHE A 461 -11.43 4.37 1.67
C PHE A 461 -10.97 3.15 0.84
N VAL A 462 -10.23 3.40 -0.24
CA VAL A 462 -9.73 2.35 -1.11
C VAL A 462 -8.72 1.44 -0.41
N ASP A 463 -7.85 2.01 0.42
CA ASP A 463 -6.89 1.21 1.18
C ASP A 463 -7.59 0.32 2.22
N CYS A 464 -8.70 0.78 2.83
CA CYS A 464 -9.52 -0.05 3.71
C CYS A 464 -10.23 -1.18 2.94
N VAL A 465 -10.78 -0.89 1.74
CA VAL A 465 -11.49 -1.89 0.91
C VAL A 465 -10.60 -3.09 0.56
N LYS A 466 -9.32 -2.84 0.29
CA LYS A 466 -8.35 -3.91 -0.03
C LYS A 466 -7.55 -4.42 1.17
N GLU A 467 -7.77 -3.89 2.37
CA GLU A 467 -7.01 -4.28 3.56
C GLU A 467 -7.39 -5.70 3.97
N LEU A 468 -6.39 -6.58 4.00
CA LEU A 468 -6.57 -7.99 4.35
C LEU A 468 -6.00 -8.33 5.73
N PRO A 469 -4.72 -8.01 6.07
CA PRO A 469 -4.10 -8.43 7.33
C PRO A 469 -4.88 -8.11 8.60
N ALA A 470 -5.30 -6.85 8.77
CA ALA A 470 -6.01 -6.44 9.97
C ALA A 470 -7.45 -6.94 9.97
N THR A 471 -8.10 -6.91 8.80
CA THR A 471 -9.46 -7.43 8.62
C THR A 471 -9.57 -8.91 8.95
N LEU A 472 -8.60 -9.72 8.50
CA LEU A 472 -8.60 -11.16 8.73
C LEU A 472 -8.52 -11.51 10.22
N LEU A 473 -7.79 -10.73 11.00
CA LEU A 473 -7.53 -10.98 12.43
C LEU A 473 -8.55 -10.33 13.38
N LEU A 474 -9.20 -9.24 12.96
CA LEU A 474 -10.10 -8.45 13.81
C LEU A 474 -11.57 -8.44 13.38
N ARG A 475 -11.91 -9.10 12.27
CA ARG A 475 -13.30 -9.21 11.85
C ARG A 475 -14.16 -9.90 12.93
N PRO A 476 -15.40 -9.43 13.14
CA PRO A 476 -16.37 -10.13 13.98
C PRO A 476 -16.72 -11.55 13.48
N LEU A 477 -17.40 -12.32 14.34
CA LEU A 477 -17.95 -13.61 13.95
C LEU A 477 -19.03 -13.45 12.86
N ASN A 478 -19.06 -14.37 11.90
CA ASN A 478 -19.99 -14.36 10.75
C ASN A 478 -19.90 -13.07 9.90
N PHE A 479 -18.76 -12.40 9.91
CA PHE A 479 -18.51 -11.19 9.15
C PHE A 479 -17.44 -11.45 8.08
N GLU A 480 -17.79 -11.17 6.84
CA GLU A 480 -16.88 -11.24 5.70
C GLU A 480 -16.90 -9.91 4.94
N THR A 481 -15.71 -9.45 4.54
CA THR A 481 -15.54 -8.43 3.51
C THR A 481 -15.15 -9.11 2.20
N PHE A 482 -15.15 -8.38 1.09
CA PHE A 482 -14.65 -8.91 -0.18
C PHE A 482 -13.21 -9.44 -0.06
N ALA A 483 -12.35 -8.74 0.71
CA ALA A 483 -10.95 -9.14 0.87
C ALA A 483 -10.83 -10.47 1.62
N THR A 484 -11.58 -10.63 2.71
CA THR A 484 -11.48 -11.82 3.54
C THR A 484 -12.22 -13.02 2.96
N HIS A 485 -13.32 -12.79 2.23
CA HIS A 485 -13.99 -13.84 1.47
C HIS A 485 -13.06 -14.39 0.38
N LEU A 486 -12.43 -13.51 -0.41
CA LEU A 486 -11.48 -13.94 -1.44
C LEU A 486 -10.31 -14.72 -0.86
N TYR A 487 -9.73 -14.24 0.25
CA TYR A 487 -8.68 -14.98 0.94
C TYR A 487 -9.17 -16.36 1.43
N GLY A 488 -10.39 -16.44 1.97
CA GLY A 488 -10.99 -17.69 2.42
C GLY A 488 -11.18 -18.71 1.30
N GLU A 489 -11.65 -18.27 0.13
CA GLU A 489 -11.75 -19.13 -1.07
C GLU A 489 -10.36 -19.53 -1.60
N ALA A 490 -9.40 -18.60 -1.61
CA ALA A 490 -8.04 -18.91 -2.02
C ALA A 490 -7.36 -19.94 -1.11
N ALA A 491 -7.59 -19.87 0.21
CA ALA A 491 -7.12 -20.85 1.17
C ALA A 491 -7.76 -22.24 0.97
N ARG A 492 -8.98 -22.30 0.41
CA ARG A 492 -9.66 -23.54 0.00
C ARG A 492 -9.26 -24.06 -1.38
N GLY A 493 -8.53 -23.26 -2.16
CA GLY A 493 -8.17 -23.58 -3.54
C GLY A 493 -9.28 -23.32 -4.56
N THR A 494 -10.29 -22.51 -4.20
CA THR A 494 -11.49 -22.18 -4.99
C THR A 494 -11.61 -20.68 -5.27
N TYR A 495 -10.49 -19.98 -5.46
CA TYR A 495 -10.46 -18.50 -5.59
C TYR A 495 -11.27 -17.96 -6.76
N GLU A 496 -11.53 -18.77 -7.79
CA GLU A 496 -12.42 -18.45 -8.91
C GLU A 496 -13.86 -18.18 -8.43
N GLU A 497 -14.28 -18.80 -7.31
CA GLU A 497 -15.58 -18.55 -6.70
C GLU A 497 -15.74 -17.13 -6.17
N ALA A 498 -14.63 -16.49 -5.78
CA ALA A 498 -14.58 -15.12 -5.31
C ALA A 498 -14.08 -14.13 -6.38
N ALA A 499 -14.01 -14.53 -7.66
CA ALA A 499 -13.57 -13.66 -8.76
C ALA A 499 -14.41 -12.38 -8.91
N ILE A 500 -15.71 -12.43 -8.59
CA ILE A 500 -16.60 -11.26 -8.63
C ILE A 500 -16.22 -10.26 -7.51
N ALA A 501 -15.96 -10.74 -6.29
CA ALA A 501 -15.49 -9.92 -5.18
C ALA A 501 -14.11 -9.32 -5.47
N ALA A 502 -13.20 -10.12 -6.02
CA ALA A 502 -11.89 -9.67 -6.47
C ALA A 502 -11.98 -8.55 -7.51
N LEU A 503 -12.83 -8.72 -8.53
CA LEU A 503 -13.07 -7.70 -9.56
C LEU A 503 -13.67 -6.42 -8.96
N ALA A 504 -14.61 -6.54 -8.00
CA ALA A 504 -15.19 -5.39 -7.31
C ALA A 504 -14.12 -4.59 -6.53
N ILE A 505 -13.21 -5.27 -5.82
CA ILE A 505 -12.07 -4.62 -5.15
C ILE A 505 -11.21 -3.85 -6.16
N VAL A 506 -10.88 -4.45 -7.31
CA VAL A 506 -10.06 -3.80 -8.35
C VAL A 506 -10.77 -2.58 -8.93
N VAL A 507 -12.07 -2.67 -9.24
CA VAL A 507 -12.85 -1.54 -9.76
C VAL A 507 -12.89 -0.38 -8.77
N ILE A 508 -13.10 -0.65 -7.48
CA ILE A 508 -13.03 0.36 -6.43
C ILE A 508 -11.60 0.92 -6.32
N GLY A 509 -10.60 0.05 -6.42
CA GLY A 509 -9.18 0.37 -6.43
C GLY A 509 -8.74 1.33 -7.53
N MET A 510 -9.45 1.36 -8.66
CA MET A 510 -9.16 2.26 -9.79
C MET A 510 -9.57 3.72 -9.54
N LEU A 511 -10.46 3.99 -8.58
CA LEU A 511 -11.00 5.34 -8.34
C LEU A 511 -9.92 6.41 -8.06
N PRO A 512 -8.90 6.17 -7.20
CA PRO A 512 -7.84 7.15 -6.95
C PRO A 512 -6.96 7.35 -8.20
N VAL A 513 -6.71 6.28 -8.96
CA VAL A 513 -5.94 6.34 -10.21
C VAL A 513 -6.64 7.23 -11.24
N MET A 514 -7.95 7.07 -11.39
CA MET A 514 -8.77 7.92 -12.27
C MET A 514 -8.74 9.39 -11.83
N GLN A 515 -8.77 9.66 -10.52
CA GLN A 515 -8.67 11.03 -9.99
C GLN A 515 -7.30 11.65 -10.29
N LEU A 516 -6.21 10.91 -10.03
CA LEU A 516 -4.84 11.35 -10.32
C LEU A 516 -4.63 11.64 -11.81
N ALA A 517 -5.16 10.78 -12.69
CA ALA A 517 -5.10 10.95 -14.14
C ALA A 517 -5.80 12.25 -14.61
N ARG A 518 -6.90 12.65 -13.97
CA ARG A 518 -7.62 13.89 -14.29
C ARG A 518 -6.86 15.14 -13.86
N ILE A 519 -6.20 15.11 -12.69
CA ILE A 519 -5.42 16.25 -12.18
C ILE A 519 -4.23 16.55 -13.10
N GLY A 520 -3.57 15.51 -13.64
CA GLY A 520 -2.45 15.65 -14.56
C GLY A 520 -2.81 16.29 -15.91
N ARG A 521 -4.06 16.18 -16.37
CA ARG A 521 -4.52 16.71 -17.68
C ARG A 521 -4.89 18.19 -17.68
N ARG A 522 -5.23 18.78 -16.53
CA ARG A 522 -5.71 20.18 -16.43
C ARG A 522 -4.64 21.27 -16.64
N LYS A 523 -3.43 20.92 -17.09
CA LYS A 523 -2.32 21.86 -17.32
C LYS A 523 -1.85 21.95 -18.77
N ASN A 524 -2.55 21.34 -19.73
CA ASN A 524 -2.29 21.53 -21.15
C ASN A 524 -3.35 22.41 -21.79
#